data_AF-A0A9E5RPP3-F1
#
_entry.id   AF-A0A9E5RPP3-F1
#
_cell.length_a   1.000
_cell.length_b   1.000
_cell.length_c   1.000
_cell.angle_alpha   90.00
_cell.angle_beta   90.00
_cell.angle_gamma   90.00
#
_symmetry.space_group_name_H-M   'P 1'
#
loop_
_entity.id
_entity.type
_entity.pdbx_description
1 polymer ?
#
loop_
_entity_poly.entity_id
_entity_poly.type
_entity_poly.pdbx_seq_one_letter_code
_entity_poly.pdbx_strand_id
1 'polypeptide(L)'
;MNITKIDELRLDLDSTLQDLPLWDEIIELDALGNSLIQLFEQEPLIPGVILTQNHHYMGMISRKRFFEFMSRPYSLGLFAERPISHLYDYLQPEIFELPGNTTIIKATQVALKRTFQLVYEPIVVKVITDNSQVYQLLDIHNLLLAHSQIQILTLRQLDKVQKQSRIDQADLHIFKQKQAEIVQQQKIQIWEQLTTDINREILYPTKLIIGNLIHANRCLQDFNHNLNQDLSQVTNLYQQHYLQPVPEIQAAIDKIKIDVINKELTELLNTTKTHAKRIQQFVHSWENISTKNISQRDIPNLEEHD
;
A
#
# COMPACT_ATOMS: atom_id res chain seq x y z
N MET A 1 0.17 -16.58 7.20
CA MET A 1 0.42 -16.81 8.65
C MET A 1 -0.87 -16.51 9.42
N ASN A 2 -1.30 -17.36 10.37
CA ASN A 2 -2.60 -17.25 11.03
C ASN A 2 -2.53 -16.21 12.17
N ILE A 3 -2.69 -14.92 11.82
CA ILE A 3 -2.68 -13.84 12.80
C ILE A 3 -3.97 -13.94 13.60
N THR A 4 -3.82 -14.26 14.89
CA THR A 4 -4.89 -14.16 15.87
C THR A 4 -5.55 -12.81 15.72
N LYS A 5 -6.84 -12.79 15.35
CA LYS A 5 -7.59 -11.55 15.25
C LYS A 5 -7.57 -10.87 16.61
N ILE A 6 -7.41 -9.55 16.63
CA ILE A 6 -7.37 -8.77 17.88
C ILE A 6 -8.62 -8.97 18.73
N ASP A 7 -9.75 -9.30 18.10
CA ASP A 7 -11.01 -9.63 18.78
C ASP A 7 -10.93 -10.89 19.66
N GLU A 8 -9.93 -11.75 19.48
CA GLU A 8 -9.72 -12.97 20.26
C GLU A 8 -8.72 -12.77 21.41
N LEU A 9 -8.04 -11.62 21.47
CA LEU A 9 -7.06 -11.33 22.52
C LEU A 9 -7.76 -10.93 23.83
N ARG A 10 -7.35 -11.57 24.93
CA ARG A 10 -7.78 -11.18 26.28
C ARG A 10 -6.86 -10.09 26.81
N LEU A 11 -7.12 -8.85 26.40
CA LEU A 11 -6.38 -7.67 26.89
C LEU A 11 -6.91 -7.20 28.25
N ASP A 12 -6.02 -6.60 29.03
CA ASP A 12 -6.28 -5.92 30.29
C ASP A 12 -5.59 -4.53 30.34
N LEU A 13 -5.66 -3.86 31.49
CA LEU A 13 -5.11 -2.50 31.67
C LEU A 13 -3.57 -2.46 31.61
N ASP A 14 -2.92 -3.57 31.94
CA ASP A 14 -1.46 -3.67 32.04
C ASP A 14 -0.85 -4.31 30.78
N SER A 15 -1.69 -4.70 29.82
CA SER A 15 -1.28 -5.28 28.55
C SER A 15 -0.33 -4.36 27.79
N THR A 16 0.66 -5.00 27.19
CA THR A 16 1.85 -4.39 26.58
C THR A 16 1.92 -4.70 25.09
N LEU A 17 2.91 -4.12 24.39
CA LEU A 17 3.05 -4.31 22.95
C LEU A 17 3.36 -5.76 22.56
N GLN A 18 4.00 -6.55 23.42
CA GLN A 18 4.29 -7.96 23.16
C GLN A 18 3.03 -8.85 23.21
N ASP A 19 1.92 -8.35 23.74
CA ASP A 19 0.64 -9.06 23.82
C ASP A 19 -0.20 -8.87 22.54
N LEU A 20 0.28 -8.05 21.61
CA LEU A 20 -0.37 -7.75 20.32
C LEU A 20 0.16 -8.64 19.20
N PRO A 21 -0.58 -8.78 18.07
CA PRO A 21 -0.06 -9.48 16.91
C PRO A 21 1.07 -8.67 16.28
N LEU A 22 2.26 -9.23 16.35
CA LEU A 22 3.50 -8.67 15.80
C LEU A 22 3.91 -9.44 14.55
N TRP A 23 4.46 -8.71 13.58
CA TRP A 23 4.97 -9.26 12.33
C TRP A 23 6.50 -9.41 12.39
N ASP A 24 7.01 -10.56 11.99
CA ASP A 24 8.43 -10.94 12.06
C ASP A 24 9.06 -11.14 10.67
N GLU A 25 8.44 -10.59 9.62
CA GLU A 25 8.96 -10.63 8.26
C GLU A 25 10.30 -9.87 8.16
N ILE A 26 11.35 -10.60 7.76
CA ILE A 26 12.73 -10.11 7.70
C ILE A 26 13.28 -10.31 6.29
N ILE A 27 14.03 -9.32 5.80
CA ILE A 27 14.79 -9.42 4.56
C ILE A 27 16.19 -8.82 4.74
N GLU A 28 17.18 -9.45 4.11
CA GLU A 28 18.56 -8.96 4.10
C GLU A 28 18.70 -7.80 3.10
N LEU A 29 19.44 -6.75 3.46
CA LEU A 29 19.69 -5.56 2.63
C LEU A 29 20.41 -5.89 1.31
N ASP A 30 21.11 -7.02 1.27
CA ASP A 30 21.82 -7.50 0.09
C ASP A 30 20.88 -8.21 -0.91
N ALA A 31 19.65 -8.52 -0.50
CA ALA A 31 18.63 -9.07 -1.41
C ALA A 31 18.21 -8.02 -2.46
N LEU A 32 17.68 -8.50 -3.59
CA LEU A 32 17.25 -7.63 -4.69
C LEU A 32 15.94 -6.91 -4.34
N GLY A 33 15.76 -5.68 -4.83
CA GLY A 33 14.54 -4.90 -4.61
C GLY A 33 13.27 -5.59 -5.12
N ASN A 34 13.36 -6.44 -6.15
CA ASN A 34 12.28 -7.32 -6.61
C ASN A 34 11.73 -8.22 -5.49
N SER A 35 12.59 -8.74 -4.62
CA SER A 35 12.17 -9.60 -3.51
C SER A 35 11.20 -8.90 -2.57
N LEU A 36 11.33 -7.57 -2.36
CA LEU A 36 10.34 -6.78 -1.61
C LEU A 36 8.99 -6.70 -2.34
N ILE A 37 9.01 -6.53 -3.67
CA ILE A 37 7.77 -6.49 -4.49
C ILE A 37 7.03 -7.81 -4.33
N GLN A 38 7.73 -8.93 -4.53
CA GLN A 38 7.14 -10.27 -4.42
C GLN A 38 6.59 -10.54 -3.03
N LEU A 39 7.32 -10.16 -1.98
CA LEU A 39 6.90 -10.34 -0.60
C LEU A 39 5.62 -9.54 -0.30
N PHE A 40 5.55 -8.27 -0.69
CA PHE A 40 4.35 -7.46 -0.51
C PHE A 40 3.17 -7.91 -1.38
N GLU A 41 3.41 -8.50 -2.55
CA GLU A 41 2.34 -9.07 -3.38
C GLU A 41 1.79 -10.39 -2.80
N GLN A 42 2.67 -11.22 -2.21
CA GLN A 42 2.29 -12.51 -1.62
C GLN A 42 1.56 -12.37 -0.28
N GLU A 43 1.94 -11.38 0.52
CA GLU A 43 1.34 -11.11 1.83
C GLU A 43 0.74 -9.68 1.84
N PRO A 44 -0.52 -9.50 1.39
CA PRO A 44 -1.13 -8.16 1.26
C PRO A 44 -1.28 -7.40 2.58
N LEU A 45 -1.31 -8.13 3.70
CA LEU A 45 -1.61 -7.59 5.03
C LEU A 45 -0.37 -7.16 5.82
N ILE A 46 0.85 -7.47 5.35
CA ILE A 46 2.06 -7.09 6.11
C ILE A 46 2.22 -5.55 6.10
N PRO A 47 2.43 -4.90 7.26
CA PRO A 47 2.54 -3.45 7.35
C PRO A 47 3.92 -2.95 6.85
N GLY A 48 4.91 -3.83 6.78
CA GLY A 48 6.28 -3.56 6.37
C GLY A 48 7.15 -4.77 6.59
N VAL A 49 8.47 -4.59 6.45
CA VAL A 49 9.46 -5.62 6.71
C VAL A 49 10.61 -5.07 7.54
N ILE A 50 11.22 -5.95 8.34
CA ILE A 50 12.44 -5.67 9.07
C ILE A 50 13.63 -5.90 8.14
N LEU A 51 14.58 -4.96 8.15
CA LEU A 51 15.77 -5.00 7.33
C LEU A 51 16.96 -5.41 8.18
N THR A 52 17.71 -6.38 7.67
CA THR A 52 18.91 -6.91 8.33
C THR A 52 20.12 -6.85 7.41
N GLN A 53 21.31 -6.82 8.00
CA GLN A 53 22.56 -7.02 7.28
C GLN A 53 23.43 -7.99 8.07
N ASN A 54 23.76 -9.13 7.48
CA ASN A 54 24.43 -10.22 8.18
C ASN A 54 23.67 -10.62 9.47
N HIS A 55 22.33 -10.72 9.40
CA HIS A 55 21.44 -11.00 10.53
C HIS A 55 21.43 -9.95 11.65
N HIS A 56 22.05 -8.78 11.45
CA HIS A 56 21.97 -7.65 12.38
C HIS A 56 20.87 -6.69 11.95
N TYR A 57 20.04 -6.26 12.89
CA TYR A 57 18.98 -5.29 12.65
C TYR A 57 19.57 -3.95 12.16
N MET A 58 19.08 -3.49 11.01
CA MET A 58 19.46 -2.22 10.40
C MET A 58 18.30 -1.22 10.41
N GLY A 59 17.06 -1.72 10.32
CA GLY A 59 15.89 -0.89 10.38
C GLY A 59 14.64 -1.56 9.83
N MET A 60 13.74 -0.78 9.25
CA MET A 60 12.53 -1.28 8.63
C MET A 60 12.16 -0.45 7.40
N ILE A 61 11.39 -1.05 6.50
CA ILE A 61 10.70 -0.33 5.42
C ILE A 61 9.22 -0.69 5.46
N SER A 62 8.36 0.33 5.58
CA SER A 62 6.92 0.10 5.52
C SER A 62 6.48 -0.21 4.09
N ARG A 63 5.44 -1.05 3.98
CA ARG A 63 4.75 -1.31 2.71
C ARG A 63 4.35 0.00 2.04
N LYS A 64 3.91 0.96 2.87
CA LYS A 64 3.52 2.30 2.44
C LYS A 64 4.61 3.06 1.72
N ARG A 65 5.73 3.29 2.38
CA ARG A 65 6.83 4.07 1.80
C ARG A 65 7.43 3.37 0.60
N PHE A 66 7.52 2.04 0.64
CA PHE A 66 8.01 1.25 -0.49
C PHE A 66 7.22 1.53 -1.77
N PHE A 67 5.91 1.29 -1.76
CA PHE A 67 5.09 1.49 -2.96
C PHE A 67 4.91 2.96 -3.34
N GLU A 68 4.82 3.88 -2.37
CA GLU A 68 4.79 5.31 -2.67
C GLU A 68 6.01 5.71 -3.50
N PHE A 69 7.18 5.21 -3.14
CA PHE A 69 8.42 5.49 -3.85
C PHE A 69 8.57 4.73 -5.17
N MET A 70 8.23 3.43 -5.17
CA MET A 70 8.31 2.57 -6.37
C MET A 70 7.31 2.99 -7.45
N SER A 71 6.26 3.73 -7.09
CA SER A 71 5.29 4.31 -8.04
C SER A 71 5.80 5.50 -8.86
N ARG A 72 6.97 6.06 -8.51
CA ARG A 72 7.53 7.22 -9.22
C ARG A 72 8.16 6.79 -10.56
N PRO A 73 8.20 7.66 -11.58
CA PRO A 73 8.81 7.34 -12.86
C PRO A 73 10.25 6.84 -12.69
N TYR A 74 10.60 5.78 -13.41
CA TYR A 74 11.93 5.14 -13.42
C TYR A 74 12.36 4.43 -12.11
N SER A 75 11.65 4.59 -10.99
CA SER A 75 12.02 3.95 -9.70
C SER A 75 12.15 2.43 -9.81
N LEU A 76 11.19 1.76 -10.44
CA LEU A 76 11.25 0.29 -10.61
C LEU A 76 12.55 -0.14 -11.33
N GLY A 77 12.89 0.49 -12.45
CA GLY A 77 14.11 0.15 -13.19
C GLY A 77 15.40 0.53 -12.45
N LEU A 78 15.36 1.53 -11.56
CA LEU A 78 16.52 1.96 -10.78
C LEU A 78 16.81 1.06 -9.57
N PHE A 79 15.77 0.45 -8.97
CA PHE A 79 15.91 -0.21 -7.67
C PHE A 79 15.49 -1.69 -7.67
N ALA A 80 14.67 -2.17 -8.61
CA ALA A 80 14.17 -3.55 -8.58
C ALA A 80 15.28 -4.61 -8.76
N GLU A 81 16.25 -4.34 -9.62
CA GLU A 81 17.38 -5.25 -9.90
C GLU A 81 18.64 -4.93 -9.08
N ARG A 82 18.53 -4.04 -8.09
CA ARG A 82 19.65 -3.66 -7.22
C ARG A 82 19.41 -4.13 -5.79
N PRO A 83 20.48 -4.23 -4.97
CA PRO A 83 20.33 -4.53 -3.55
C PRO A 83 19.42 -3.51 -2.85
N ILE A 84 18.60 -3.98 -1.91
CA ILE A 84 17.68 -3.16 -1.11
C ILE A 84 18.43 -2.05 -0.37
N SER A 85 19.69 -2.27 0.00
CA SER A 85 20.56 -1.23 0.59
C SER A 85 20.52 0.10 -0.18
N HIS A 86 20.53 0.07 -1.51
CA HIS A 86 20.51 1.28 -2.33
C HIS A 86 19.20 2.06 -2.19
N LEU A 87 18.08 1.33 -2.12
CA LEU A 87 16.77 1.92 -1.88
C LEU A 87 16.70 2.49 -0.46
N TYR A 88 17.21 1.74 0.51
CA TYR A 88 17.17 2.10 1.93
C TYR A 88 17.99 3.36 2.22
N ASP A 89 19.22 3.43 1.70
CA ASP A 89 20.10 4.59 1.83
C ASP A 89 19.51 5.85 1.20
N TYR A 90 18.74 5.68 0.12
CA TYR A 90 18.04 6.77 -0.54
C TYR A 90 16.81 7.24 0.27
N LEU A 91 16.03 6.30 0.82
CA LEU A 91 14.79 6.60 1.52
C LEU A 91 15.00 7.21 2.91
N GLN A 92 16.05 6.80 3.61
CA GLN A 92 16.39 7.18 4.98
C GLN A 92 15.14 7.27 5.89
N PRO A 93 14.39 6.16 6.06
CA PRO A 93 13.12 6.20 6.78
C PRO A 93 13.36 6.51 8.26
N GLU A 94 12.50 7.37 8.82
CA GLU A 94 12.50 7.64 10.26
C GLU A 94 11.84 6.46 10.98
N ILE A 95 12.63 5.74 11.78
CA ILE A 95 12.18 4.55 12.51
C ILE A 95 11.65 4.97 13.87
N PHE A 96 10.46 4.48 14.21
CA PHE A 96 9.88 4.64 15.53
C PHE A 96 9.91 3.31 16.28
N GLU A 97 10.84 3.19 17.22
CA GLU A 97 11.08 1.98 18.02
C GLU A 97 10.51 2.13 19.44
N LEU A 98 9.84 1.08 19.93
CA LEU A 98 9.37 0.98 21.31
C LEU A 98 9.74 -0.37 21.93
N PRO A 99 10.08 -0.43 23.24
CA PRO A 99 10.23 -1.69 23.96
C PRO A 99 8.92 -2.49 24.00
N GLY A 100 9.01 -3.82 23.89
CA GLY A 100 7.86 -4.73 23.93
C GLY A 100 7.05 -4.69 25.23
N ASN A 101 7.69 -4.34 26.34
CA ASN A 101 7.05 -4.15 27.64
C ASN A 101 6.37 -2.78 27.82
N THR A 102 6.36 -1.93 26.79
CA THR A 102 5.61 -0.67 26.83
C THR A 102 4.11 -0.97 26.87
N THR A 103 3.37 -0.33 27.80
CA THR A 103 1.92 -0.53 27.86
C THR A 103 1.25 0.00 26.60
N ILE A 104 0.16 -0.65 26.19
CA ILE A 104 -0.61 -0.25 25.00
C ILE A 104 -1.04 1.22 25.11
N ILE A 105 -1.54 1.64 26.27
CA ILE A 105 -1.94 3.02 26.53
C ILE A 105 -0.78 4.00 26.31
N LYS A 106 0.41 3.69 26.84
CA LYS A 106 1.57 4.56 26.70
C LYS A 106 2.05 4.61 25.25
N ALA A 107 2.11 3.46 24.59
CA ALA A 107 2.52 3.36 23.19
C ALA A 107 1.58 4.16 22.28
N THR A 108 0.26 4.04 22.46
CA THR A 108 -0.72 4.83 21.70
C THR A 108 -0.51 6.32 21.89
N GLN A 109 -0.29 6.80 23.11
CA GLN A 109 -0.05 8.22 23.38
C GLN A 109 1.20 8.78 22.69
N VAL A 110 2.27 7.99 22.59
CA VAL A 110 3.50 8.44 21.92
C VAL A 110 3.35 8.31 20.41
N ALA A 111 2.75 7.23 19.91
CA ALA A 111 2.49 7.02 18.49
C ALA A 111 1.61 8.14 17.89
N LEU A 112 0.53 8.54 18.59
CA LEU A 112 -0.38 9.60 18.14
C LEU A 112 0.22 11.02 18.19
N LYS A 113 1.38 11.21 18.82
CA LYS A 113 2.10 12.51 18.84
C LYS A 113 3.03 12.68 17.65
N ARG A 114 3.20 11.64 16.82
CA ARG A 114 4.01 11.70 15.60
C ARG A 114 3.37 12.66 14.60
N THR A 115 4.19 13.15 13.67
CA THR A 115 3.69 13.99 12.58
C THR A 115 2.71 13.20 11.71
N PHE A 116 1.80 13.90 11.01
CA PHE A 116 0.78 13.27 10.16
C PHE A 116 1.34 12.28 9.13
N GLN A 117 2.56 12.53 8.64
CA GLN A 117 3.22 11.64 7.67
C GLN A 117 3.70 10.33 8.31
N LEU A 118 3.97 10.33 9.61
CA LEU A 118 4.56 9.21 10.35
C LEU A 118 3.57 8.51 11.28
N VAL A 119 2.45 9.15 11.63
CA VAL A 119 1.47 8.59 12.57
C VAL A 119 0.93 7.22 12.11
N TYR A 120 0.93 6.97 10.79
CA TYR A 120 0.49 5.72 10.17
C TYR A 120 1.63 4.75 9.83
N GLU A 121 2.88 5.11 10.12
CA GLU A 121 4.00 4.20 9.91
C GLU A 121 4.00 3.13 11.02
N PRO A 122 4.34 1.88 10.69
CA PRO A 122 4.42 0.80 11.67
C PRO A 122 5.40 1.13 12.80
N ILE A 123 5.20 0.50 13.94
CA ILE A 123 6.08 0.66 15.10
C ILE A 123 7.01 -0.55 15.15
N VAL A 124 8.30 -0.30 15.27
CA VAL A 124 9.25 -1.37 15.56
C VAL A 124 9.17 -1.70 17.04
N VAL A 125 8.82 -2.94 17.35
CA VAL A 125 8.75 -3.45 18.72
C VAL A 125 10.00 -4.25 19.00
N LYS A 126 10.77 -3.79 20.00
CA LYS A 126 11.96 -4.47 20.49
C LYS A 126 11.59 -5.42 21.62
N VAL A 127 11.63 -6.71 21.35
CA VAL A 127 11.36 -7.77 22.33
C VAL A 127 12.69 -8.33 22.83
N ILE A 128 12.89 -8.27 24.15
CA ILE A 128 14.08 -8.81 24.82
C ILE A 128 13.71 -10.19 25.36
N THR A 129 14.34 -11.23 24.83
CA THR A 129 14.29 -12.59 25.38
C THR A 129 15.60 -12.92 26.09
N ASP A 130 15.60 -13.95 26.95
CA ASP A 130 16.70 -14.27 27.87
C ASP A 130 18.09 -14.36 27.22
N ASN A 131 18.20 -14.60 25.91
CA ASN A 131 19.46 -14.69 25.16
C ASN A 131 19.49 -13.95 23.80
N SER A 132 18.46 -13.16 23.45
CA SER A 132 18.43 -12.48 22.14
C SER A 132 17.51 -11.25 22.10
N GLN A 133 17.82 -10.32 21.20
CA GLN A 133 16.96 -9.17 20.89
C GLN A 133 16.27 -9.43 19.56
N VAL A 134 14.94 -9.46 19.58
CA VAL A 134 14.13 -9.67 18.39
C VAL A 134 13.40 -8.36 18.07
N TYR A 135 13.39 -8.01 16.79
CA TYR A 135 12.69 -6.84 16.27
C TYR A 135 11.50 -7.32 15.45
N GLN A 136 10.32 -6.81 15.78
CA GLN A 136 9.08 -7.14 15.09
C GLN A 136 8.32 -5.85 14.75
N LEU A 137 7.40 -5.91 13.81
CA LEU A 137 6.56 -4.78 13.43
C LEU A 137 5.17 -4.89 14.04
N LEU A 138 4.75 -3.81 14.66
CA LEU A 138 3.37 -3.61 15.09
C LEU A 138 2.68 -2.65 14.11
N ASP A 139 1.58 -3.12 13.55
CA ASP A 139 0.68 -2.25 12.81
C ASP A 139 0.02 -1.25 13.78
N ILE A 140 0.01 0.03 13.41
CA ILE A 140 -0.67 1.07 14.18
C ILE A 140 -2.16 0.75 14.34
N HIS A 141 -2.80 0.10 13.36
CA HIS A 141 -4.19 -0.33 13.45
C HIS A 141 -4.41 -1.26 14.62
N ASN A 142 -3.49 -2.22 14.77
CA ASN A 142 -3.54 -3.20 15.85
C ASN A 142 -3.38 -2.53 17.21
N LEU A 143 -2.49 -1.54 17.30
CA LEU A 143 -2.33 -0.73 18.51
C LEU A 143 -3.61 0.05 18.87
N LEU A 144 -4.24 0.69 17.88
CA LEU A 144 -5.44 1.49 18.08
C LEU A 144 -6.66 0.63 18.46
N LEU A 145 -6.83 -0.53 17.81
CA LEU A 145 -7.89 -1.49 18.16
C LEU A 145 -7.73 -2.00 19.58
N ALA A 146 -6.52 -2.43 19.94
CA ALA A 146 -6.20 -2.88 21.30
C ALA A 146 -6.46 -1.79 22.34
N HIS A 147 -6.06 -0.55 22.05
CA HIS A 147 -6.34 0.60 22.90
C HIS A 147 -7.85 0.81 23.11
N SER A 148 -8.64 0.67 22.03
CA SER A 148 -10.10 0.79 22.07
C SER A 148 -10.72 -0.28 22.99
N GLN A 149 -10.30 -1.53 22.84
CA GLN A 149 -10.78 -2.65 23.67
C GLN A 149 -10.48 -2.43 25.16
N ILE A 150 -9.24 -2.03 25.49
CA ILE A 150 -8.84 -1.72 26.87
C ILE A 150 -9.70 -0.60 27.46
N GLN A 151 -10.02 0.44 26.68
CA GLN A 151 -10.89 1.52 27.14
C GLN A 151 -12.32 1.06 27.39
N ILE A 152 -12.87 0.20 26.55
CA ILE A 152 -14.22 -0.38 26.75
C ILE A 152 -14.24 -1.22 28.03
N LEU A 153 -13.20 -2.00 28.29
CA LEU A 153 -13.06 -2.77 29.54
C LEU A 153 -12.99 -1.86 30.76
N THR A 154 -12.20 -0.78 30.67
CA THR A 154 -12.09 0.24 31.72
C THR A 154 -13.45 0.87 32.03
N LEU A 155 -14.23 1.22 30.99
CA LEU A 155 -15.58 1.75 31.17
C LEU A 155 -16.50 0.77 31.89
N ARG A 156 -16.49 -0.50 31.49
CA ARG A 156 -17.33 -1.54 32.11
C ARG A 156 -16.98 -1.74 33.57
N GLN A 157 -15.69 -1.68 33.91
CA GLN A 157 -15.24 -1.75 35.30
C GLN A 157 -15.69 -0.52 36.09
N LEU A 158 -15.51 0.69 35.55
CA LEU A 158 -15.95 1.93 36.18
C LEU A 158 -17.47 1.97 36.41
N ASP A 159 -18.29 1.52 35.46
CA ASP A 159 -19.76 1.45 35.60
C ASP A 159 -20.16 0.48 36.74
N LYS A 160 -19.46 -0.66 36.86
CA LYS A 160 -19.68 -1.61 37.97
C LYS A 160 -19.30 -1.00 39.32
N VAL A 161 -18.14 -0.35 39.42
CA VAL A 161 -17.70 0.28 40.68
C VAL A 161 -18.61 1.46 41.02
N GLN A 162 -19.07 2.25 40.05
CA GLN A 162 -20.00 3.35 40.27
C GLN A 162 -21.33 2.86 40.86
N LYS A 163 -21.92 1.80 40.28
CA LYS A 163 -23.14 1.15 40.79
C LYS A 163 -22.95 0.62 42.20
N GLN A 164 -21.74 0.16 42.53
CA GLN A 164 -21.42 -0.40 43.85
C GLN A 164 -21.05 0.67 44.90
N SER A 165 -20.55 1.84 44.50
CA SER A 165 -19.82 2.74 45.42
C SER A 165 -20.23 4.21 45.45
N ARG A 166 -21.35 4.65 44.84
CA ARG A 166 -21.75 6.08 44.76
C ARG A 166 -20.60 7.00 44.31
N ILE A 167 -19.82 6.58 43.33
CA ILE A 167 -18.77 7.41 42.73
C ILE A 167 -19.39 8.65 42.09
N ASP A 168 -18.68 9.78 42.19
CA ASP A 168 -19.05 11.07 41.61
C ASP A 168 -19.40 10.95 40.12
N GLN A 169 -20.66 11.22 39.78
CA GLN A 169 -21.19 11.12 38.40
C GLN A 169 -20.42 11.99 37.40
N ALA A 170 -19.75 13.05 37.89
CA ALA A 170 -18.95 13.97 37.09
C ALA A 170 -17.72 13.29 36.46
N ASP A 171 -16.98 12.48 37.22
CA ASP A 171 -15.76 11.83 36.72
C ASP A 171 -16.09 10.80 35.63
N LEU A 172 -17.18 10.04 35.81
CA LEU A 172 -17.64 9.11 34.79
C LEU A 172 -18.14 9.82 33.54
N HIS A 173 -18.83 10.96 33.68
CA HIS A 173 -19.29 11.75 32.54
C HIS A 173 -18.10 12.27 31.72
N ILE A 174 -17.10 12.85 32.38
CA ILE A 174 -15.86 13.32 31.73
C ILE A 174 -15.14 12.16 31.03
N PHE A 175 -15.05 11.00 31.68
CA PHE A 175 -14.39 9.84 31.10
C PHE A 175 -15.15 9.28 29.88
N LYS A 176 -16.49 9.18 29.93
CA LYS A 176 -17.32 8.79 28.78
C LYS A 176 -17.17 9.76 27.61
N GLN A 177 -17.13 11.06 27.89
CA GLN A 177 -16.90 12.08 26.85
C GLN A 177 -15.52 11.91 26.20
N LYS A 178 -14.46 11.74 27.00
CA LYS A 178 -13.10 11.47 26.48
C LYS A 178 -13.07 10.18 25.65
N GLN A 179 -13.79 9.14 26.04
CA GLN A 179 -13.85 7.92 25.25
C GLN A 179 -14.56 8.16 23.91
N ALA A 180 -15.68 8.87 23.89
CA ALA A 180 -16.38 9.20 22.64
C ALA A 180 -15.46 10.01 21.69
N GLU A 181 -14.67 10.94 22.24
CA GLU A 181 -13.66 11.66 21.47
C GLU A 181 -12.58 10.73 20.90
N ILE A 182 -12.09 9.76 21.67
CA ILE A 182 -11.07 8.80 21.20
C ILE A 182 -11.64 7.86 20.15
N VAL A 183 -12.85 7.32 20.33
CA VAL A 183 -13.52 6.48 19.33
C VAL A 183 -13.71 7.27 18.02
N GLN A 184 -14.10 8.53 18.11
CA GLN A 184 -14.24 9.39 16.93
C GLN A 184 -12.89 9.62 16.23
N GLN A 185 -11.81 9.82 16.98
CA GLN A 185 -10.45 9.93 16.42
C GLN A 185 -10.02 8.63 15.74
N GLN A 186 -10.29 7.48 16.35
CA GLN A 186 -9.97 6.17 15.76
C GLN A 186 -10.72 5.94 14.45
N LYS A 187 -12.01 6.32 14.38
CA LYS A 187 -12.78 6.25 13.12
C LYS A 187 -12.14 7.10 12.03
N ILE A 188 -11.77 8.35 12.35
CA ILE A 188 -11.06 9.23 11.41
C ILE A 188 -9.78 8.56 10.91
N GLN A 189 -9.00 7.97 11.81
CA GLN A 189 -7.74 7.30 11.47
C GLN A 189 -7.94 6.07 10.59
N ILE A 190 -8.92 5.22 10.89
CA ILE A 190 -9.26 4.05 10.07
C ILE A 190 -9.70 4.48 8.66
N TRP A 191 -10.45 5.57 8.55
CA TRP A 191 -10.87 6.09 7.25
C TRP A 191 -9.72 6.73 6.46
N GLU A 192 -8.81 7.44 7.12
CA GLU A 192 -7.57 7.96 6.52
C GLU A 192 -6.69 6.82 5.97
N GLN A 193 -6.52 5.75 6.75
CA GLN A 193 -5.84 4.52 6.34
C GLN A 193 -6.52 3.89 5.13
N LEU A 194 -7.82 3.58 5.22
CA LEU A 194 -8.55 2.91 4.15
C LEU A 194 -8.45 3.70 2.84
N THR A 195 -8.51 5.02 2.93
CA THR A 195 -8.32 5.91 1.78
C THR A 195 -6.91 5.81 1.23
N THR A 196 -5.91 5.81 2.10
CA THR A 196 -4.50 5.65 1.72
C THR A 196 -4.26 4.29 1.05
N ASP A 197 -4.83 3.22 1.57
CA ASP A 197 -4.65 1.85 1.07
C ASP A 197 -5.41 1.63 -0.24
N ILE A 198 -6.64 2.10 -0.37
CA ILE A 198 -7.39 2.13 -1.64
C ILE A 198 -6.59 2.92 -2.68
N ASN A 199 -6.10 4.10 -2.30
CA ASN A 199 -5.26 4.90 -3.18
C ASN A 199 -4.03 4.10 -3.60
N ARG A 200 -3.33 3.43 -2.69
CA ARG A 200 -2.13 2.67 -3.08
C ARG A 200 -2.45 1.45 -3.94
N GLU A 201 -3.30 0.55 -3.46
CA GLU A 201 -3.56 -0.76 -4.07
C GLU A 201 -4.27 -0.65 -5.42
N ILE A 202 -5.08 0.41 -5.65
CA ILE A 202 -5.77 0.61 -6.94
C ILE A 202 -4.99 1.58 -7.84
N LEU A 203 -4.51 2.71 -7.30
CA LEU A 203 -3.85 3.73 -8.14
C LEU A 203 -2.50 3.23 -8.66
N TYR A 204 -1.76 2.42 -7.89
CA TYR A 204 -0.45 1.91 -8.28
C TYR A 204 -0.50 1.02 -9.54
N PRO A 205 -1.24 -0.11 -9.58
CA PRO A 205 -1.32 -0.92 -10.78
C PRO A 205 -1.95 -0.13 -11.93
N THR A 206 -2.88 0.78 -11.64
CA THR A 206 -3.48 1.65 -12.66
C THR A 206 -2.45 2.57 -13.32
N LYS A 207 -1.56 3.21 -12.55
CA LYS A 207 -0.48 4.05 -13.08
C LYS A 207 0.50 3.22 -13.91
N LEU A 208 0.87 2.02 -13.45
CA LEU A 208 1.75 1.11 -14.20
C LEU A 208 1.11 0.69 -15.53
N ILE A 209 -0.17 0.31 -15.53
CA ILE A 209 -0.92 -0.02 -16.74
C ILE A 209 -0.91 1.16 -17.72
N ILE A 210 -1.18 2.38 -17.26
CA ILE A 210 -1.15 3.58 -18.12
C ILE A 210 0.25 3.78 -18.72
N GLY A 211 1.31 3.64 -17.91
CA GLY A 211 2.70 3.74 -18.36
C GLY A 211 3.01 2.70 -19.44
N ASN A 212 2.76 1.42 -19.16
CA ASN A 212 3.00 0.32 -20.08
C ASN A 212 2.23 0.47 -21.40
N LEU A 213 0.98 0.93 -21.35
CA LEU A 213 0.19 1.20 -22.56
C LEU A 213 0.75 2.35 -23.40
N ILE A 214 1.29 3.40 -22.75
CA ILE A 214 1.98 4.48 -23.48
C ILE A 214 3.22 3.95 -24.18
N HIS A 215 4.03 3.14 -23.50
CA HIS A 215 5.22 2.51 -24.07
C HIS A 215 4.86 1.57 -25.23
N ALA A 216 3.91 0.66 -25.03
CA ALA A 216 3.44 -0.26 -26.06
C ALA A 216 2.94 0.47 -27.31
N ASN A 217 2.15 1.53 -27.12
CA ASN A 217 1.62 2.33 -28.23
C ASN A 217 2.75 3.04 -29.01
N ARG A 218 3.79 3.52 -28.32
CA ARG A 218 4.97 4.11 -28.98
C ARG A 218 5.75 3.05 -29.77
N CYS A 219 6.07 1.91 -29.17
CA CYS A 219 6.78 0.83 -29.85
C CYS A 219 6.04 0.36 -31.11
N LEU A 220 4.71 0.28 -31.05
CA LEU A 220 3.90 -0.06 -32.22
C LEU A 220 3.94 1.03 -33.30
N GLN A 221 3.90 2.30 -32.93
CA GLN A 221 4.05 3.39 -33.91
C GLN A 221 5.41 3.33 -34.60
N ASP A 222 6.49 3.14 -33.84
CA ASP A 222 7.85 3.04 -34.37
C ASP A 222 8.00 1.79 -35.27
N PHE A 223 7.50 0.64 -34.83
CA PHE A 223 7.52 -0.60 -35.61
C PHE A 223 6.74 -0.45 -36.92
N ASN A 224 5.53 0.12 -36.87
CA ASN A 224 4.70 0.31 -38.05
C ASN A 224 5.32 1.31 -39.03
N HIS A 225 5.96 2.36 -38.53
CA HIS A 225 6.68 3.31 -39.37
C HIS A 225 7.83 2.63 -40.12
N ASN A 226 8.67 1.88 -39.40
CA ASN A 226 9.80 1.16 -39.97
C ASN A 226 9.35 0.08 -40.96
N LEU A 227 8.36 -0.73 -40.59
CA LEU A 227 7.84 -1.80 -41.44
C LEU A 227 7.23 -1.24 -42.74
N ASN A 228 6.47 -0.13 -42.67
CA ASN A 228 5.92 0.50 -43.86
C ASN A 228 7.01 1.07 -44.77
N GLN A 229 8.08 1.62 -44.20
CA GLN A 229 9.23 2.11 -44.95
C GLN A 229 9.98 0.97 -45.65
N ASP A 230 10.28 -0.11 -44.92
CA ASP A 230 10.96 -1.30 -45.46
C ASP A 230 10.14 -1.97 -46.56
N LEU A 231 8.83 -2.17 -46.32
CA LEU A 231 7.92 -2.75 -47.32
C LEU A 231 7.83 -1.86 -48.55
N SER A 232 7.70 -0.53 -48.40
CA SER A 232 7.68 0.38 -49.54
C SER A 232 8.98 0.31 -50.35
N GLN A 233 10.13 0.23 -49.68
CA GLN A 233 11.43 0.08 -50.34
C GLN A 233 11.51 -1.22 -51.15
N VAL A 234 11.16 -2.37 -50.56
CA VAL A 234 11.18 -3.66 -51.26
C VAL A 234 10.19 -3.67 -52.42
N THR A 235 8.98 -3.13 -52.22
CA THR A 235 7.94 -3.11 -53.26
C THR A 235 8.36 -2.24 -54.45
N ASN A 236 8.96 -1.06 -54.18
CA ASN A 236 9.49 -0.18 -55.23
C ASN A 236 10.62 -0.86 -56.02
N LEU A 237 11.57 -1.51 -55.33
CA LEU A 237 12.65 -2.26 -55.99
C LEU A 237 12.10 -3.38 -56.86
N TYR A 238 11.11 -4.12 -56.37
CA TYR A 238 10.48 -5.20 -57.13
C TYR A 238 9.76 -4.68 -58.39
N GLN A 239 8.99 -3.60 -58.27
CA GLN A 239 8.26 -2.99 -59.39
C GLN A 239 9.17 -2.34 -60.44
N GLN A 240 10.35 -1.85 -60.05
CA GLN A 240 11.36 -1.35 -61.00
C GLN A 240 11.88 -2.43 -61.95
N HIS A 241 11.94 -3.68 -61.49
CA HIS A 241 12.48 -4.79 -62.27
C HIS A 241 11.41 -5.70 -62.87
N TYR A 242 10.20 -5.74 -62.29
CA TYR A 242 9.09 -6.60 -62.73
C TYR A 242 7.77 -5.82 -62.81
N LEU A 243 7.50 -5.24 -63.98
CA LEU A 243 6.34 -4.37 -64.27
C LEU A 243 4.98 -5.09 -64.25
N GLN A 244 4.96 -6.42 -64.36
CA GLN A 244 3.75 -7.25 -64.28
C GLN A 244 3.99 -8.42 -63.31
N PRO A 245 3.61 -8.28 -62.02
CA PRO A 245 3.66 -9.38 -61.08
C PRO A 245 2.77 -10.53 -61.56
N VAL A 246 3.19 -11.77 -61.30
CA VAL A 246 2.32 -12.93 -61.54
C VAL A 246 1.10 -12.89 -60.60
N PRO A 247 -0.07 -13.43 -61.00
CA PRO A 247 -1.31 -13.32 -60.25
C PRO A 247 -1.23 -13.77 -58.79
N GLU A 248 -0.39 -14.75 -58.48
CA GLU A 248 -0.17 -15.29 -57.14
C GLU A 248 0.46 -14.26 -56.19
N ILE A 249 1.38 -13.44 -56.70
CA ILE A 249 2.03 -12.37 -55.94
C ILE A 249 1.06 -11.21 -55.72
N GLN A 250 0.27 -10.85 -56.73
CA GLN A 250 -0.76 -9.82 -56.59
C GLN A 250 -1.82 -10.23 -55.54
N ALA A 251 -2.28 -11.48 -55.59
CA ALA A 251 -3.22 -12.00 -54.59
C ALA A 251 -2.63 -12.03 -53.17
N ALA A 252 -1.33 -12.28 -53.02
CA ALA A 252 -0.65 -12.23 -51.73
C ALA A 252 -0.56 -10.79 -51.19
N ILE A 253 -0.21 -9.81 -52.04
CA ILE A 253 -0.18 -8.39 -51.69
C ILE A 253 -1.57 -7.92 -51.25
N ASP A 254 -2.62 -8.24 -52.01
CA ASP A 254 -4.00 -7.82 -51.71
C ASP A 254 -4.56 -8.47 -50.42
N LYS A 255 -3.99 -9.61 -49.99
CA LYS A 255 -4.38 -10.32 -48.77
C LYS A 255 -3.76 -9.73 -47.50
N ILE A 256 -2.68 -8.96 -47.61
CA ILE A 256 -1.99 -8.36 -46.46
C ILE A 256 -2.81 -7.18 -45.95
N LYS A 257 -3.48 -7.35 -44.80
CA LYS A 257 -4.31 -6.32 -44.14
C LYS A 257 -3.62 -5.68 -42.94
N ILE A 258 -2.36 -5.25 -43.10
CA ILE A 258 -1.56 -4.65 -42.02
C ILE A 258 -2.26 -3.41 -41.42
N ASP A 259 -2.90 -2.59 -42.26
CA ASP A 259 -3.61 -1.39 -41.80
C ASP A 259 -4.79 -1.69 -40.87
N VAL A 260 -5.48 -2.82 -41.10
CA VAL A 260 -6.63 -3.24 -40.27
C VAL A 260 -6.14 -3.68 -38.90
N ILE A 261 -5.10 -4.51 -38.84
CA ILE A 261 -4.51 -4.99 -37.58
C ILE A 261 -3.95 -3.82 -36.77
N ASN A 262 -3.27 -2.89 -37.44
CA ASN A 262 -2.71 -1.70 -36.79
C ASN A 262 -3.78 -0.79 -36.21
N LYS A 263 -4.89 -0.61 -36.93
CA LYS A 263 -6.03 0.17 -36.45
C LYS A 263 -6.65 -0.47 -35.22
N GLU A 264 -6.96 -1.76 -35.27
CA GLU A 264 -7.59 -2.49 -34.17
C GLU A 264 -6.70 -2.53 -32.91
N LEU A 265 -5.40 -2.79 -33.07
CA LEU A 265 -4.47 -2.83 -31.94
C LEU A 265 -4.28 -1.45 -31.31
N THR A 266 -4.19 -0.38 -32.13
CA THR A 266 -4.12 1.00 -31.64
C THR A 266 -5.40 1.39 -30.89
N GLU A 267 -6.57 0.98 -31.39
CA GLU A 267 -7.85 1.22 -30.74
C GLU A 267 -7.95 0.48 -29.40
N LEU A 268 -7.52 -0.79 -29.34
CA LEU A 268 -7.48 -1.57 -28.10
C LEU A 268 -6.59 -0.93 -27.03
N LEU A 269 -5.40 -0.45 -27.40
CA LEU A 269 -4.50 0.22 -26.46
C LEU A 269 -5.08 1.54 -25.96
N ASN A 270 -5.69 2.34 -26.84
CA ASN A 270 -6.29 3.61 -26.47
C ASN A 270 -7.54 3.44 -25.58
N THR A 271 -8.38 2.45 -25.87
CA THR A 271 -9.56 2.14 -25.07
C THR A 271 -9.17 1.64 -23.68
N THR A 272 -8.22 0.70 -23.60
CA THR A 272 -7.68 0.21 -22.31
C THR A 272 -7.05 1.35 -21.50
N LYS A 273 -6.30 2.25 -22.16
CA LYS A 273 -5.71 3.43 -21.51
C LYS A 273 -6.78 4.38 -20.97
N THR A 274 -7.88 4.54 -21.70
CA THR A 274 -9.02 5.37 -21.27
C THR A 274 -9.70 4.77 -20.04
N HIS A 275 -9.91 3.45 -20.01
CA HIS A 275 -10.45 2.78 -18.83
C HIS A 275 -9.53 2.88 -17.61
N ALA A 276 -8.21 2.67 -17.79
CA ALA A 276 -7.25 2.86 -16.71
C ALA A 276 -7.26 4.30 -16.17
N LYS A 277 -7.34 5.32 -17.05
CA LYS A 277 -7.49 6.73 -16.62
C LYS A 277 -8.78 6.99 -15.84
N ARG A 278 -9.90 6.32 -16.16
CA ARG A 278 -11.16 6.45 -15.41
C ARG A 278 -11.04 5.86 -14.01
N ILE A 279 -10.39 4.70 -13.87
CA ILE A 279 -10.10 4.11 -12.55
C ILE A 279 -9.23 5.09 -11.74
N GLN A 280 -8.21 5.67 -12.36
CA GLN A 280 -7.39 6.71 -11.71
C GLN A 280 -8.25 7.90 -11.24
N GLN A 281 -9.15 8.43 -12.07
CA GLN A 281 -10.04 9.55 -11.70
C GLN A 281 -11.01 9.20 -10.58
N PHE A 282 -11.53 7.97 -10.57
CA PHE A 282 -12.42 7.48 -9.52
C PHE A 282 -11.70 7.48 -8.16
N VAL A 283 -10.48 6.94 -8.12
CA VAL A 283 -9.65 6.90 -6.91
C VAL A 283 -9.34 8.32 -6.39
N HIS A 284 -9.01 9.28 -7.27
CA HIS A 284 -8.82 10.69 -6.85
C HIS A 284 -10.13 11.32 -6.31
N SER A 285 -11.27 10.98 -6.90
CA SER A 285 -12.57 11.46 -6.41
C SER A 285 -12.88 10.92 -5.01
N TRP A 286 -12.59 9.64 -4.78
CA TRP A 286 -12.69 9.01 -3.47
C TRP A 286 -11.80 9.70 -2.43
N GLU A 287 -10.54 9.97 -2.76
CA GLU A 287 -9.60 10.69 -1.89
C GLU A 287 -10.14 12.07 -1.48
N ASN A 288 -10.70 12.82 -2.42
CA ASN A 288 -11.27 14.13 -2.15
C ASN A 288 -12.50 14.06 -1.23
N ILE A 289 -13.40 13.10 -1.47
CA ILE A 289 -14.58 12.89 -0.63
C ILE A 289 -14.17 12.48 0.78
N SER A 290 -13.24 11.54 0.89
CA SER A 290 -12.74 11.06 2.16
C SER A 290 -12.09 12.19 2.97
N THR A 291 -11.20 12.96 2.35
CA THR A 291 -10.53 14.12 2.98
C THR A 291 -11.55 15.14 3.51
N LYS A 292 -12.63 15.36 2.75
CA LYS A 292 -13.73 16.24 3.18
C LYS A 292 -14.48 15.67 4.39
N ASN A 293 -14.83 14.38 4.37
CA ASN A 293 -15.54 13.71 5.47
C ASN A 293 -14.72 13.71 6.76
N ILE A 294 -13.42 13.43 6.65
CA ILE A 294 -12.42 13.54 7.74
C ILE A 294 -12.43 14.96 8.33
N SER A 295 -12.33 15.99 7.47
CA SER A 295 -12.30 17.39 7.90
C SER A 295 -13.59 17.82 8.60
N GLN A 296 -14.74 17.27 8.18
CA GLN A 296 -16.04 17.55 8.76
C GLN A 296 -16.36 16.66 9.98
N ARG A 297 -15.48 15.69 10.31
CA ARG A 297 -15.72 14.63 11.30
C ARG A 297 -17.02 13.85 11.05
N ASP A 298 -17.45 13.81 9.79
CA ASP A 298 -18.69 13.18 9.36
C ASP A 298 -18.35 11.87 8.66
N ILE A 299 -18.12 10.86 9.49
CA ILE A 299 -17.65 9.56 9.06
C ILE A 299 -18.77 8.53 9.23
N PRO A 300 -19.19 7.84 8.15
CA PRO A 300 -20.22 6.81 8.22
C PRO A 300 -19.86 5.72 9.23
N ASN A 301 -20.85 5.24 9.99
CA ASN A 301 -20.70 4.03 10.79
C ASN A 301 -20.56 2.84 9.83
N LEU A 302 -19.45 2.10 9.93
CA LEU A 302 -19.19 0.91 9.11
C LEU A 302 -19.97 -0.33 9.60
N GLU A 303 -20.78 -0.22 10.65
CA GLU A 303 -21.49 -1.34 11.30
C GLU A 303 -23.00 -1.43 10.94
N GLU A 304 -23.56 -0.51 10.14
CA GLU A 304 -24.97 -0.62 9.70
C GLU A 304 -25.08 -1.39 8.38
N HIS A 305 -24.84 -2.69 8.45
CA HIS A 305 -25.40 -3.64 7.49
C HIS A 305 -26.00 -4.81 8.29
N ASP A 306 -27.31 -4.72 8.52
CA ASP A 306 -28.18 -5.81 8.97
C ASP A 306 -28.18 -6.98 7.98
#